data_AF-A0A7J5DBK8-F1
#
_entry.id   AF-A0A7J5DBK8-F1
#
_cell.length_a   1.000
_cell.length_b   1.000
_cell.length_c   1.000
_cell.angle_alpha   90.00
_cell.angle_beta   90.00
_cell.angle_gamma   90.00
#
_symmetry.space_group_name_H-M   'P 1'
#
loop_
_entity.id
_entity.type
_entity.pdbx_description
1 polymer ?
#
loop_
_entity_poly.entity_id
_entity_poly.type
_entity_poly.pdbx_seq_one_letter_code
_entity_poly.pdbx_strand_id
1 'polypeptide(L)'
;MIEASISAVPGLVAAFLVFGALFVLPTVFLLKARSKPWRLPTALAVYVAGILSVTMLPGSAGLEAAQCDMGAPIHLFTDESALLNVALFAPGAFLAVLALRRPVTVAAAFVCLSGAVELIQSLGHLGRSCTLTDLAANATGSVLGAGAGAVWCLIRRTPVSRPKRDVAWGVSVLVLVGGLCAALFLTRIESVDIVAKDDARERQVNAAVDANEWLSTAAKATFGADTEVVSSSVKFIGDKQKVTAETSRGSIAGWWPEKHLETAWAKDNRGDKGTASQKDAVATADRFTRKWFPGSVDGSTQKVRVLGEGPTRAYMVTYRRYKDGVLMPMRLDITITTAKRILGFNARTLADPKLPSVTVNEERARELAHDATGKATESTLLLAQQIAGAWRPVWLVGAGSQDIVIDASTGQRIVSSSPSGT
;
A
#
# COMPACT_ATOMS: atom_id res chain seq x y z
N MET A 1 41.03 2.67 8.76
CA MET A 1 39.68 2.74 9.34
C MET A 1 39.45 4.01 10.16
N ILE A 2 40.26 4.33 11.19
CA ILE A 2 40.06 5.54 12.02
C ILE A 2 40.10 6.84 11.18
N GLU A 3 41.06 6.96 10.28
CA GLU A 3 41.18 8.14 9.39
C GLU A 3 39.99 8.27 8.42
N ALA A 4 39.49 7.14 7.91
CA ALA A 4 38.30 7.08 7.06
C ALA A 4 37.00 7.43 7.80
N SER A 5 36.88 7.01 9.07
CA SER A 5 35.74 7.37 9.94
C SER A 5 35.75 8.83 10.35
N ILE A 6 36.94 9.41 10.58
CA ILE A 6 37.09 10.85 10.90
C ILE A 6 36.82 11.71 9.66
N SER A 7 37.22 11.28 8.47
CA SER A 7 36.89 11.98 7.22
C SER A 7 35.41 11.88 6.82
N ALA A 8 34.71 10.83 7.26
CA ALA A 8 33.30 10.59 6.92
C ALA A 8 32.31 11.48 7.69
N VAL A 9 32.70 12.03 8.85
CA VAL A 9 31.82 12.84 9.70
C VAL A 9 32.51 14.17 10.05
N PRO A 10 32.36 15.22 9.22
CA PRO A 10 32.94 16.54 9.47
C PRO A 10 32.51 17.07 10.85
N GLY A 11 33.47 17.44 11.68
CA GLY A 11 33.21 17.99 13.01
C GLY A 11 33.18 16.97 14.16
N LEU A 12 33.42 15.67 13.91
CA LEU A 12 33.49 14.64 14.96
C LEU A 12 34.47 14.97 16.08
N VAL A 13 35.70 15.36 15.71
CA VAL A 13 36.73 15.74 16.67
C VAL A 13 36.31 16.99 17.44
N ALA A 14 35.74 17.99 16.76
CA ALA A 14 35.30 19.23 17.41
C ALA A 14 34.16 18.97 18.41
N ALA A 15 33.13 18.22 18.02
CA ALA A 15 32.03 17.84 18.90
C ALA A 15 32.51 17.03 20.11
N PHE A 16 33.45 16.10 19.91
CA PHE A 16 34.06 15.34 21.01
C PHE A 16 34.83 16.22 21.98
N LEU A 17 35.60 17.19 21.49
CA LEU A 17 36.30 18.15 22.35
C LEU A 17 35.33 19.04 23.13
N VAL A 18 34.25 19.51 22.50
CA VAL A 18 33.23 20.35 23.17
C VAL A 18 32.48 19.55 24.24
N PHE A 19 31.91 18.39 23.90
CA PHE A 19 31.23 17.54 24.89
C PHE A 19 32.20 17.07 25.97
N GLY A 20 33.43 16.72 25.59
CA GLY A 20 34.51 16.37 26.50
C GLY A 20 34.75 17.48 27.52
N ALA A 21 34.96 18.72 27.10
CA ALA A 21 35.12 19.86 28.00
C ALA A 21 33.89 20.06 28.91
N LEU A 22 32.68 19.96 28.34
CA LEU A 22 31.41 20.17 29.03
C LEU A 22 31.13 19.13 30.12
N PHE A 23 31.51 17.86 29.92
CA PHE A 23 31.30 16.81 30.92
C PHE A 23 32.51 16.58 31.83
N VAL A 24 33.73 16.64 31.30
CA VAL A 24 34.95 16.32 32.05
C VAL A 24 35.32 17.43 33.03
N LEU A 25 35.30 18.70 32.62
CA LEU A 25 35.74 19.80 33.49
C LEU A 25 34.88 19.93 34.75
N PRO A 26 33.53 19.92 34.67
CA PRO A 26 32.70 19.95 35.87
C PRO A 26 32.88 18.70 36.73
N THR A 27 33.00 17.51 36.12
CA THR A 27 33.20 16.25 36.85
C THR A 27 34.49 16.28 37.67
N VAL A 28 35.61 16.69 37.05
CA VAL A 28 36.91 16.80 37.73
C VAL A 28 36.86 17.86 38.81
N PHE A 29 36.31 19.04 38.51
CA PHE A 29 36.23 20.16 39.45
C PHE A 29 35.41 19.80 40.69
N LEU A 30 34.18 19.27 40.51
CA LEU A 30 33.28 18.91 41.60
C LEU A 30 33.82 17.77 42.47
N LEU A 31 34.49 16.77 41.86
CA LEU A 31 35.02 15.64 42.61
C LEU A 31 36.32 16.01 43.35
N LYS A 32 37.18 16.84 42.76
CA LYS A 32 38.35 17.39 43.46
C LYS A 32 37.94 18.31 44.60
N ALA A 33 36.98 19.21 44.38
CA ALA A 33 36.45 20.09 45.44
C ALA A 33 35.86 19.32 46.63
N ARG A 34 35.35 18.10 46.39
CA ARG A 34 34.80 17.21 47.43
C ARG A 34 35.77 16.13 47.92
N SER A 35 37.04 16.17 47.53
CA SER A 35 38.06 15.17 47.88
C SER A 35 37.65 13.72 47.57
N LYS A 36 36.92 13.51 46.45
CA LYS A 36 36.45 12.20 46.01
C LYS A 36 37.33 11.63 44.89
N PRO A 37 37.39 10.29 44.73
CA PRO A 37 38.10 9.69 43.60
C PRO A 37 37.48 10.15 42.27
N TRP A 38 38.31 10.70 41.39
CA TRP A 38 37.86 11.37 40.16
C TRP A 38 38.15 10.60 38.88
N ARG A 39 39.18 9.73 38.86
CA ARG A 39 39.67 9.07 37.63
C ARG A 39 38.58 8.30 36.87
N LEU A 40 37.83 7.46 37.58
CA LEU A 40 36.82 6.59 36.97
C LEU A 40 35.56 7.35 36.52
N PRO A 41 34.98 8.27 37.32
CA PRO A 41 33.93 9.18 36.84
C PRO A 41 34.37 10.06 35.66
N THR A 42 35.62 10.51 35.63
CA THR A 42 36.16 11.27 34.50
C THR A 42 36.28 10.40 33.24
N ALA A 43 36.74 9.15 33.35
CA ALA A 43 36.77 8.22 32.22
C ALA A 43 35.36 7.96 31.66
N LEU A 44 34.36 7.80 32.55
CA LEU A 44 32.95 7.69 32.15
C LEU A 44 32.46 8.96 31.43
N ALA A 45 32.80 10.15 31.94
CA ALA A 45 32.42 11.42 31.31
C ALA A 45 33.01 11.57 29.89
N VAL A 46 34.28 11.17 29.70
CA VAL A 46 34.90 11.11 28.37
C VAL A 46 34.16 10.12 27.46
N TYR A 47 33.79 8.96 27.99
CA TYR A 47 33.10 7.93 27.21
C TYR A 47 31.70 8.38 26.77
N VAL A 48 30.92 8.99 27.67
CA VAL A 48 29.61 9.56 27.34
C VAL A 48 29.72 10.68 26.31
N ALA A 49 30.76 11.52 26.41
CA ALA A 49 31.05 12.51 25.35
C ALA A 49 31.29 11.82 24.00
N GLY A 50 32.03 10.72 23.98
CA GLY A 50 32.24 9.88 22.79
C GLY A 50 30.93 9.34 22.19
N ILE A 51 30.05 8.76 23.01
CA ILE A 51 28.73 8.29 22.57
C ILE A 51 27.97 9.44 21.91
N LEU A 52 27.81 10.57 22.61
CA LEU A 52 27.05 11.71 22.11
C LEU A 52 27.64 12.30 20.83
N SER A 53 28.98 12.37 20.72
CA SER A 53 29.63 12.81 19.48
C SER A 53 29.30 11.89 18.32
N VAL A 54 29.42 10.57 18.53
CA VAL A 54 29.17 9.61 17.46
C VAL A 54 27.69 9.55 17.10
N THR A 55 26.76 9.73 18.03
CA THR A 55 25.31 9.60 17.76
C THR A 55 24.65 10.90 17.29
N MET A 56 25.12 12.07 17.73
CA MET A 56 24.45 13.36 17.45
C MET A 56 24.96 14.09 16.20
N LEU A 57 25.98 13.57 15.51
CA LEU A 57 26.50 14.22 14.32
C LEU A 57 25.74 13.84 13.05
N PRO A 58 25.56 14.79 12.12
CA PRO A 58 24.79 14.55 10.92
C PRO A 58 25.37 13.44 10.05
N GLY A 59 24.53 12.47 9.65
CA GLY A 59 24.85 11.53 8.57
C GLY A 59 24.41 12.05 7.20
N SER A 60 24.58 11.25 6.15
CA SER A 60 24.14 11.56 4.77
C SER A 60 22.94 10.72 4.31
N ALA A 61 22.34 9.92 5.19
CA ALA A 61 21.24 9.01 4.88
C ALA A 61 20.29 8.90 6.09
N GLY A 62 19.04 9.33 5.91
CA GLY A 62 18.04 9.29 6.98
C GLY A 62 16.63 9.57 6.48
N LEU A 63 15.64 9.27 7.32
CA LEU A 63 14.22 9.58 7.11
C LEU A 63 13.97 11.10 7.17
N GLU A 64 12.79 11.51 6.73
CA GLU A 64 12.28 12.87 6.94
C GLU A 64 12.18 13.20 8.43
N ALA A 65 12.19 14.50 8.75
CA ALA A 65 12.03 14.94 10.13
C ALA A 65 10.70 14.43 10.73
N ALA A 66 10.74 14.08 12.01
CA ALA A 66 9.66 13.48 12.79
C ALA A 66 9.22 12.07 12.34
N GLN A 67 10.08 11.32 11.64
CA GLN A 67 9.84 9.90 11.33
C GLN A 67 10.84 8.98 12.05
N CYS A 68 10.39 7.76 12.37
CA CYS A 68 11.25 6.71 12.91
C CYS A 68 10.87 5.35 12.32
N ASP A 69 11.89 4.56 11.96
CA ASP A 69 11.71 3.19 11.48
C ASP A 69 11.36 2.26 12.64
N MET A 70 10.14 1.75 12.64
CA MET A 70 9.62 0.84 13.68
C MET A 70 9.56 -0.61 13.18
N GLY A 71 10.28 -0.93 12.10
CA GLY A 71 10.47 -2.30 11.64
C GLY A 71 10.95 -3.23 12.75
N ALA A 72 10.55 -4.50 12.68
CA ALA A 72 10.90 -5.47 13.71
C ALA A 72 12.43 -5.70 13.76
N PRO A 73 13.07 -5.68 14.94
CA PRO A 73 14.53 -5.79 15.09
C PRO A 73 15.02 -7.25 14.96
N ILE A 74 14.64 -7.92 13.87
CA ILE A 74 14.92 -9.35 13.63
C ILE A 74 16.40 -9.64 13.37
N HIS A 75 17.19 -8.62 13.03
CA HIS A 75 18.62 -8.73 12.70
C HIS A 75 19.56 -8.15 13.77
N LEU A 76 19.08 -7.96 15.00
CA LEU A 76 19.82 -7.33 16.11
C LEU A 76 21.24 -7.87 16.34
N PHE A 77 21.46 -9.16 16.11
CA PHE A 77 22.76 -9.83 16.31
C PHE A 77 23.47 -10.23 15.01
N THR A 78 22.88 -9.92 13.86
CA THR A 78 23.43 -10.25 12.54
C THR A 78 23.82 -9.02 11.74
N ASP A 79 23.23 -7.87 12.03
CA ASP A 79 23.59 -6.60 11.42
C ASP A 79 24.83 -6.00 12.10
N GLU A 80 25.81 -5.62 11.29
CA GLU A 80 27.05 -4.99 11.75
C GLU A 80 26.76 -3.66 12.47
N SER A 81 25.79 -2.89 12.00
CA SER A 81 25.43 -1.59 12.58
C SER A 81 24.85 -1.76 14.01
N ALA A 82 23.97 -2.74 14.19
CA ALA A 82 23.40 -3.10 15.49
C ALA A 82 24.47 -3.61 16.46
N LEU A 83 25.40 -4.45 16.00
CA LEU A 83 26.51 -4.94 16.83
C LEU A 83 27.44 -3.81 17.29
N LEU A 84 27.70 -2.81 16.43
CA LEU A 84 28.46 -1.62 16.80
C LEU A 84 27.76 -0.79 17.88
N ASN A 85 26.43 -0.68 17.81
CA ASN A 85 25.62 0.01 18.82
C ASN A 85 25.64 -0.71 20.19
N VAL A 86 25.55 -2.05 20.18
CA VAL A 86 25.78 -2.87 21.39
C VAL A 86 27.18 -2.62 21.96
N ALA A 87 28.21 -2.66 21.11
CA ALA A 87 29.60 -2.44 21.50
C ALA A 87 29.88 -1.01 21.97
N LEU A 88 29.12 -0.03 21.49
CA LEU A 88 29.22 1.37 21.89
C LEU A 88 28.68 1.59 23.31
N PHE A 89 27.51 1.04 23.64
CA PHE A 89 26.86 1.29 24.94
C PHE A 89 27.41 0.42 26.08
N ALA A 90 27.85 -0.82 25.80
CA ALA A 90 28.26 -1.76 26.85
C ALA A 90 29.46 -1.29 27.71
N PRO A 91 30.58 -0.77 27.16
CA PRO A 91 31.70 -0.32 27.98
C PRO A 91 31.35 0.90 28.84
N GLY A 92 30.51 1.80 28.33
CA GLY A 92 30.01 2.95 29.09
C GLY A 92 29.19 2.54 30.31
N ALA A 93 28.23 1.62 30.11
CA ALA A 93 27.44 1.06 31.21
C ALA A 93 28.32 0.31 32.22
N PHE A 94 29.31 -0.47 31.75
CA PHE A 94 30.27 -1.13 32.62
C PHE A 94 31.03 -0.15 33.52
N LEU A 95 31.64 0.90 32.93
CA LEU A 95 32.37 1.94 33.66
C LEU A 95 31.46 2.68 34.66
N ALA A 96 30.21 2.95 34.27
CA ALA A 96 29.22 3.58 35.14
C ALA A 96 28.86 2.71 36.35
N VAL A 97 28.73 1.40 36.18
CA VAL A 97 28.52 0.49 37.32
C VAL A 97 29.74 0.47 38.24
N LEU A 98 30.96 0.47 37.72
CA LEU A 98 32.15 0.53 38.56
C LEU A 98 32.24 1.84 39.35
N ALA A 99 31.82 2.96 38.74
CA ALA A 99 31.83 4.28 39.37
C ALA A 99 30.73 4.45 40.43
N LEU A 100 29.50 4.01 40.10
CA LEU A 100 28.30 4.31 40.89
C LEU A 100 27.85 3.15 41.79
N ARG A 101 28.30 1.93 41.48
CA ARG A 101 27.91 0.66 42.15
C ARG A 101 26.40 0.46 42.20
N ARG A 102 25.72 0.77 41.09
CA ARG A 102 24.26 0.77 40.93
C ARG A 102 23.86 0.20 39.57
N PRO A 103 23.94 -1.12 39.38
CA PRO A 103 23.73 -1.74 38.07
C PRO A 103 22.35 -1.47 37.46
N VAL A 104 21.28 -1.49 38.27
CA VAL A 104 19.92 -1.32 37.74
C VAL A 104 19.67 0.11 37.32
N THR A 105 20.06 1.09 38.15
CA THR A 105 19.95 2.51 37.79
C THR A 105 20.79 2.84 36.56
N VAL A 106 21.98 2.24 36.42
CA VAL A 106 22.86 2.47 35.27
C VAL A 106 22.26 1.90 33.99
N ALA A 107 21.76 0.67 34.00
CA ALA A 107 21.09 0.07 32.85
C ALA A 107 19.90 0.93 32.42
N ALA A 108 19.04 1.32 33.37
CA ALA A 108 17.91 2.21 33.12
C ALA A 108 18.33 3.55 32.49
N ALA A 109 19.36 4.20 33.05
CA ALA A 109 19.83 5.49 32.57
C ALA A 109 20.37 5.42 31.13
N PHE A 110 21.11 4.36 30.78
CA PHE A 110 21.64 4.19 29.42
C PHE A 110 20.56 3.78 28.40
N VAL A 111 19.56 2.99 28.80
CA VAL A 111 18.36 2.74 27.97
C VAL A 111 17.63 4.05 27.68
N CYS A 112 17.40 4.88 28.71
CA CYS A 112 16.79 6.19 28.52
C CYS A 112 17.67 7.13 27.68
N LEU A 113 18.99 7.05 27.81
CA LEU A 113 19.93 7.79 26.96
C LEU A 113 19.77 7.39 25.49
N SER A 114 19.65 6.10 25.19
CA SER A 114 19.37 5.65 23.82
C SER A 114 18.03 6.19 23.32
N GLY A 115 16.96 6.10 24.12
CA GLY A 115 15.67 6.64 23.74
C GLY A 115 15.71 8.15 23.48
N ALA A 116 16.49 8.91 24.26
CA ALA A 116 16.70 10.33 24.03
C ALA A 116 17.51 10.61 22.76
N VAL A 117 18.54 9.81 22.47
CA VAL A 117 19.34 9.91 21.25
C VAL A 117 18.46 9.72 20.01
N GLU A 118 17.70 8.62 19.95
CA GLU A 118 16.79 8.32 18.85
C GLU A 118 15.71 9.41 18.70
N LEU A 119 15.17 9.91 19.82
CA LEU A 119 14.17 10.97 19.79
C LEU A 119 14.77 12.27 19.23
N ILE A 120 15.98 12.65 19.64
CA ILE A 120 16.67 13.84 19.11
C ILE A 120 16.99 13.66 17.62
N GLN A 121 17.42 12.46 17.21
CA GLN A 121 17.66 12.15 15.79
C GLN A 121 16.38 12.18 14.96
N SER A 122 15.24 11.76 15.51
CA SER A 122 13.95 11.86 14.83
C SER A 122 13.46 13.30 14.71
N LEU A 123 13.71 14.15 15.71
CA LEU A 123 13.27 15.55 15.72
C LEU A 123 14.21 16.49 14.96
N GLY A 124 15.50 16.17 14.92
CA GLY A 124 16.52 16.95 14.21
C GLY A 124 16.79 16.37 12.83
N HIS A 125 17.02 17.22 11.83
CA HIS A 125 17.47 16.78 10.50
C HIS A 125 18.96 16.43 10.52
N LEU A 126 19.38 15.55 11.44
CA LEU A 126 20.75 15.13 11.66
C LEU A 126 21.15 13.99 10.71
N GLY A 127 20.50 13.87 9.55
CA GLY A 127 20.88 12.94 8.46
C GLY A 127 21.13 11.49 8.89
N ARG A 128 20.51 11.07 9.99
CA ARG A 128 20.48 9.72 10.55
C ARG A 128 19.03 9.41 10.88
N SER A 129 18.53 8.30 10.36
CA SER A 129 17.19 7.81 10.68
C SER A 129 17.15 7.26 12.10
N CYS A 130 16.17 7.70 12.88
CA CYS A 130 15.76 6.98 14.09
C CYS A 130 15.33 5.56 13.71
N THR A 131 15.81 4.55 14.42
CA THR A 131 15.37 3.16 14.20
C THR A 131 15.13 2.41 15.52
N LEU A 132 14.10 1.59 15.55
CA LEU A 132 13.81 0.70 16.67
C LEU A 132 14.92 -0.33 16.88
N THR A 133 15.60 -0.74 15.81
CA THR A 133 16.75 -1.65 15.87
C THR A 133 17.93 -1.02 16.62
N ASP A 134 18.24 0.26 16.39
CA ASP A 134 19.30 0.97 17.10
C ASP A 134 18.97 1.17 18.58
N LEU A 135 17.71 1.54 18.87
CA LEU A 135 17.20 1.60 20.24
C LEU A 135 17.39 0.27 20.97
N ALA A 136 17.00 -0.84 20.33
CA ALA A 136 17.11 -2.18 20.88
C ALA A 136 18.58 -2.61 21.07
N ALA A 137 19.45 -2.27 20.12
CA ALA A 137 20.88 -2.59 20.16
C ALA A 137 21.59 -1.87 21.32
N ASN A 138 21.39 -0.56 21.43
CA ASN A 138 21.93 0.25 22.52
C ASN A 138 21.40 -0.20 23.88
N ALA A 139 20.10 -0.50 23.99
CA ALA A 139 19.49 -1.04 25.21
C ALA A 139 20.12 -2.40 25.60
N THR A 140 20.34 -3.27 24.62
CA THR A 140 21.01 -4.57 24.81
C THR A 140 22.43 -4.36 25.33
N GLY A 141 23.23 -3.50 24.69
CA GLY A 141 24.57 -3.14 25.15
C GLY A 141 24.58 -2.59 26.58
N SER A 142 23.61 -1.73 26.90
CA SER A 142 23.45 -1.14 28.23
C SER A 142 23.24 -2.19 29.32
N VAL A 143 22.35 -3.16 29.08
CA VAL A 143 22.06 -4.25 30.02
C VAL A 143 23.26 -5.19 30.16
N LEU A 144 23.89 -5.58 29.05
CA LEU A 144 25.07 -6.46 29.06
C LEU A 144 26.24 -5.80 29.80
N GLY A 145 26.53 -4.54 29.52
CA GLY A 145 27.59 -3.78 30.16
C GLY A 145 27.37 -3.59 31.66
N ALA A 146 26.14 -3.24 32.06
CA ALA A 146 25.79 -3.12 33.46
C ALA A 146 25.87 -4.47 34.21
N GLY A 147 25.44 -5.55 33.56
CA GLY A 147 25.56 -6.92 34.07
C GLY A 147 27.03 -7.33 34.27
N ALA A 148 27.88 -7.09 33.27
CA ALA A 148 29.31 -7.35 33.38
C ALA A 148 29.96 -6.53 34.52
N GLY A 149 29.55 -5.27 34.69
CA GLY A 149 30.02 -4.42 35.79
C GLY A 149 29.59 -4.93 37.16
N ALA A 150 28.37 -5.46 37.27
CA ALA A 150 27.86 -6.06 38.49
C ALA A 150 28.63 -7.34 38.84
N VAL A 151 28.87 -8.21 37.86
CA VAL A 151 29.68 -9.43 38.01
C VAL A 151 31.09 -9.08 38.43
N TRP A 152 31.72 -8.07 37.82
CA TRP A 152 33.04 -7.60 38.24
C TRP A 152 33.05 -7.12 39.69
N CYS A 153 32.05 -6.32 40.09
CA CYS A 153 31.92 -5.87 41.47
C CYS A 153 31.78 -7.04 42.45
N LEU A 154 31.03 -8.08 42.07
CA LEU A 154 30.87 -9.30 42.85
C LEU A 154 32.20 -10.05 43.02
N ILE A 155 32.93 -10.27 41.92
CA ILE A 155 34.25 -10.94 41.92
C ILE A 155 35.25 -10.17 42.78
N ARG A 156 35.25 -8.84 42.68
CA ARG A 156 36.13 -7.96 43.47
C ARG A 156 35.65 -7.71 44.91
N ARG A 157 34.53 -8.35 45.33
CA ARG A 157 33.90 -8.18 46.64
C ARG A 157 33.62 -6.72 47.01
N THR A 158 33.34 -5.89 46.00
CA THR A 158 32.88 -4.51 46.20
C THR A 158 31.36 -4.49 46.23
N PRO A 159 30.72 -4.25 47.39
CA PRO A 159 29.27 -4.38 47.52
C PRO A 159 28.53 -3.31 46.69
N VAL A 160 27.40 -3.72 46.11
CA VAL A 160 26.44 -2.83 45.45
C VAL A 160 25.90 -1.83 46.48
N SER A 161 25.80 -0.56 46.08
CA SER A 161 25.36 0.51 46.98
C SER A 161 23.85 0.47 47.15
N ARG A 162 23.37 -0.08 48.29
CA ARG A 162 21.94 -0.10 48.69
C ARG A 162 21.04 -0.71 47.59
N PRO A 163 21.09 -2.03 47.36
CA PRO A 163 20.47 -2.69 46.19
C PRO A 163 18.96 -2.45 46.07
N LYS A 164 18.20 -2.44 47.18
CA LYS A 164 16.77 -2.10 47.16
C LYS A 164 16.50 -0.70 46.59
N ARG A 165 17.36 0.25 46.94
CA ARG A 165 17.27 1.64 46.49
C ARG A 165 17.72 1.77 45.03
N ASP A 166 18.71 0.99 44.60
CA ASP A 166 19.12 0.92 43.20
C ASP A 166 17.99 0.44 42.29
N VAL A 167 17.30 -0.65 42.69
CA VAL A 167 16.13 -1.14 41.95
C VAL A 167 15.02 -0.08 41.91
N ALA A 168 14.68 0.52 43.05
CA ALA A 168 13.65 1.55 43.10
C ALA A 168 13.98 2.74 42.19
N TRP A 169 15.21 3.26 42.23
CA TRP A 169 15.64 4.35 41.35
C TRP A 169 15.65 3.95 39.88
N GLY A 170 16.17 2.77 39.55
CA GLY A 170 16.19 2.30 38.16
C GLY A 170 14.79 2.16 37.57
N VAL A 171 13.85 1.60 38.34
CA VAL A 171 12.43 1.53 37.94
C VAL A 171 11.85 2.93 37.80
N SER A 172 12.08 3.84 38.75
CA SER A 172 11.60 5.23 38.65
C SER A 172 12.15 5.94 37.41
N VAL A 173 13.42 5.74 37.06
CA VAL A 173 14.02 6.31 35.83
C VAL A 173 13.35 5.75 34.59
N LEU A 174 13.18 4.43 34.49
CA LEU A 174 12.50 3.81 33.34
C LEU A 174 11.05 4.29 33.20
N VAL A 175 10.31 4.33 34.29
CA VAL A 175 8.90 4.75 34.26
C VAL A 175 8.77 6.23 33.91
N LEU A 176 9.56 7.11 34.54
CA LEU A 176 9.42 8.55 34.34
C LEU A 176 10.08 9.01 33.03
N VAL A 177 11.35 8.68 32.83
CA VAL A 177 12.10 9.14 31.66
C VAL A 177 11.78 8.28 30.44
N GLY A 178 11.80 6.96 30.60
CA GLY A 178 11.41 6.04 29.52
C GLY A 178 9.95 6.21 29.12
N GLY A 179 9.04 6.39 30.09
CA GLY A 179 7.63 6.70 29.82
C GLY A 179 7.44 8.03 29.10
N LEU A 180 8.18 9.09 29.47
CA LEU A 180 8.16 10.37 28.75
C LEU A 180 8.67 10.21 27.31
N CYS A 181 9.80 9.53 27.10
CA CYS A 181 10.31 9.25 25.76
C CYS A 181 9.29 8.48 24.93
N ALA A 182 8.71 7.41 25.47
CA ALA A 182 7.69 6.62 24.78
C ALA A 182 6.45 7.46 24.43
N ALA A 183 5.97 8.30 25.36
CA ALA A 183 4.86 9.21 25.10
C ALA A 183 5.19 10.22 23.99
N LEU A 184 6.41 10.77 23.96
CA LEU A 184 6.86 11.67 22.91
C LEU A 184 6.96 10.97 21.56
N PHE A 185 7.48 9.74 21.51
CA PHE A 185 7.46 8.94 20.29
C PHE A 185 6.04 8.72 19.77
N LEU A 186 5.11 8.29 20.64
CA LEU A 186 3.72 8.01 20.25
C LEU A 186 2.94 9.26 19.84
N THR A 187 3.32 10.46 20.32
CA THR A 187 2.55 11.69 20.08
C THR A 187 3.19 12.64 19.07
N ARG A 188 4.49 12.52 18.80
CA ARG A 188 5.25 13.47 17.99
C ARG A 188 5.94 12.83 16.79
N ILE A 189 6.10 11.50 16.76
CA ILE A 189 6.89 10.81 15.74
C ILE A 189 5.96 9.89 14.95
N GLU A 190 6.01 10.01 13.62
CA GLU A 190 5.34 9.12 12.70
C GLU A 190 6.13 7.81 12.59
N SER A 191 5.49 6.69 12.93
CA SER A 191 6.07 5.37 12.74
C SER A 191 6.00 4.97 11.28
N VAL A 192 7.15 4.65 10.69
CA VAL A 192 7.25 4.14 9.33
C VAL A 192 7.87 2.75 9.38
N ASP A 193 7.43 1.84 8.51
CA ASP A 193 8.15 0.60 8.21
C ASP A 193 8.69 0.77 6.79
N ILE A 194 10.00 1.04 6.69
CA ILE A 194 10.63 1.38 5.41
C ILE A 194 10.65 0.17 4.49
N VAL A 195 10.93 -1.02 5.04
CA VAL A 195 10.98 -2.28 4.29
C VAL A 195 9.59 -2.57 3.72
N ALA A 196 8.53 -2.44 4.52
CA ALA A 196 7.17 -2.64 4.03
C ALA A 196 6.74 -1.60 2.98
N LYS A 197 7.18 -0.34 3.11
CA LYS A 197 6.90 0.72 2.12
C LYS A 197 7.62 0.48 0.80
N ASP A 198 8.89 0.10 0.83
CA ASP A 198 9.65 -0.19 -0.39
C ASP A 198 9.14 -1.44 -1.08
N ASP A 199 8.82 -2.51 -0.33
CA ASP A 199 8.14 -3.70 -0.85
C ASP A 199 6.82 -3.36 -1.53
N ALA A 200 6.00 -2.51 -0.90
CA ALA A 200 4.71 -2.11 -1.46
C ALA A 200 4.88 -1.29 -2.75
N ARG A 201 5.87 -0.39 -2.78
CA ARG A 201 6.21 0.41 -3.96
C ARG A 201 6.73 -0.46 -5.10
N GLU A 202 7.63 -1.40 -4.81
CA GLU A 202 8.16 -2.33 -5.81
C GLU A 202 7.06 -3.22 -6.38
N ARG A 203 6.18 -3.77 -5.53
CA ARG A 203 5.01 -4.54 -5.98
C ARG A 203 4.07 -3.71 -6.85
N GLN A 204 3.86 -2.42 -6.52
CA GLN A 204 3.03 -1.54 -7.31
C GLN A 204 3.65 -1.21 -8.68
N VAL A 205 4.96 -0.98 -8.74
CA VAL A 205 5.70 -0.75 -9.99
C VAL A 205 5.66 -2.00 -10.86
N ASN A 206 5.95 -3.18 -10.30
CA ASN A 206 5.92 -4.44 -11.03
C ASN A 206 4.50 -4.74 -11.57
N ALA A 207 3.46 -4.53 -10.75
CA ALA A 207 2.08 -4.69 -11.18
C ALA A 207 1.69 -3.73 -12.32
N ALA A 208 2.20 -2.49 -12.31
CA ALA A 208 1.96 -1.52 -13.37
C ALA A 208 2.67 -1.91 -14.69
N VAL A 209 3.88 -2.45 -14.61
CA VAL A 209 4.64 -2.96 -15.78
C VAL A 209 3.89 -4.13 -16.41
N ASP A 210 3.52 -5.14 -15.62
CA ASP A 210 2.79 -6.32 -16.09
C ASP A 210 1.43 -5.96 -16.71
N ALA A 211 0.71 -5.03 -16.07
CA ALA A 211 -0.56 -4.53 -16.58
C ALA A 211 -0.41 -3.82 -17.94
N ASN A 212 0.66 -3.03 -18.10
CA ASN A 212 0.92 -2.32 -19.35
C ASN A 212 1.31 -3.28 -20.48
N GLU A 213 2.10 -4.32 -20.20
CA GLU A 213 2.43 -5.37 -21.18
C GLU A 213 1.18 -6.13 -21.65
N TRP A 214 0.31 -6.50 -20.70
CA TRP A 214 -0.97 -7.15 -21.01
C TRP A 214 -1.87 -6.25 -21.88
N LEU A 215 -2.07 -4.98 -21.50
CA LEU A 215 -2.88 -4.05 -22.30
C LEU A 215 -2.27 -3.75 -23.66
N SER A 216 -0.94 -3.65 -23.76
CA SER A 216 -0.25 -3.48 -25.06
C SER A 216 -0.53 -4.66 -25.99
N THR A 217 -0.49 -5.87 -25.46
CA THR A 217 -0.85 -7.09 -26.22
C THR A 217 -2.32 -7.07 -26.66
N ALA A 218 -3.23 -6.63 -25.78
CA ALA A 218 -4.65 -6.49 -26.09
C ALA A 218 -4.93 -5.40 -27.14
N ALA A 219 -4.26 -4.27 -27.04
CA ALA A 219 -4.33 -3.16 -27.98
C ALA A 219 -3.92 -3.61 -29.38
N LYS A 220 -2.77 -4.29 -29.50
CA LYS A 220 -2.28 -4.82 -30.80
C LYS A 220 -3.24 -5.84 -31.40
N ALA A 221 -3.84 -6.69 -30.58
CA ALA A 221 -4.86 -7.64 -31.05
C ALA A 221 -6.17 -6.96 -31.49
N THR A 222 -6.51 -5.80 -30.92
CA THR A 222 -7.75 -5.08 -31.21
C THR A 222 -7.60 -4.13 -32.40
N PHE A 223 -6.55 -3.30 -32.42
CA PHE A 223 -6.36 -2.21 -33.39
C PHE A 223 -5.32 -2.52 -34.49
N GLY A 224 -4.63 -3.66 -34.38
CA GLY A 224 -3.62 -4.12 -35.35
C GLY A 224 -2.20 -4.13 -34.78
N ALA A 225 -1.31 -4.91 -35.41
CA ALA A 225 0.04 -5.20 -34.88
C ALA A 225 0.92 -3.95 -34.68
N ASP A 226 0.76 -2.92 -35.53
CA ASP A 226 1.52 -1.66 -35.47
C ASP A 226 0.96 -0.67 -34.43
N THR A 227 0.10 -1.13 -33.52
CA THR A 227 -0.47 -0.27 -32.47
C THR A 227 0.55 -0.06 -31.36
N GLU A 228 0.95 1.19 -31.19
CA GLU A 228 1.80 1.64 -30.08
C GLU A 228 0.97 2.26 -28.95
N VAL A 229 1.31 1.90 -27.71
CA VAL A 229 0.76 2.54 -26.50
C VAL A 229 1.48 3.85 -26.30
N VAL A 230 0.72 4.95 -26.29
CA VAL A 230 1.23 6.32 -26.09
C VAL A 230 1.29 6.68 -24.61
N SER A 231 0.27 6.26 -23.86
CA SER A 231 0.23 6.45 -22.40
C SER A 231 -0.66 5.40 -21.75
N SER A 232 -0.40 5.12 -20.48
CA SER A 232 -1.21 4.23 -19.65
C SER A 232 -1.51 4.89 -18.31
N SER A 233 -2.69 4.61 -17.76
CA SER A 233 -3.09 5.06 -16.44
C SER A 233 -3.69 3.91 -15.64
N VAL A 234 -3.46 3.94 -14.33
CA VAL A 234 -4.05 2.99 -13.38
C VAL A 234 -4.94 3.81 -12.43
N LYS A 235 -6.22 3.44 -12.34
CA LYS A 235 -7.18 4.02 -11.40
C LYS A 235 -7.66 2.94 -10.44
N PHE A 236 -7.56 3.20 -9.14
CA PHE A 236 -8.13 2.33 -8.13
C PHE A 236 -9.63 2.63 -7.98
N ILE A 237 -10.46 1.59 -8.10
CA ILE A 237 -11.90 1.64 -7.87
C ILE A 237 -12.21 0.58 -6.81
N GLY A 238 -12.36 1.04 -5.56
CA GLY A 238 -12.40 0.14 -4.41
C GLY A 238 -11.07 -0.59 -4.23
N ASP A 239 -11.14 -1.92 -4.19
CA ASP A 239 -10.00 -2.84 -4.11
C ASP A 239 -9.44 -3.26 -5.48
N LYS A 240 -10.07 -2.81 -6.58
CA LYS A 240 -9.72 -3.23 -7.94
C LYS A 240 -8.96 -2.15 -8.70
N GLN A 241 -8.09 -2.59 -9.61
CA GLN A 241 -7.33 -1.71 -10.48
C GLN A 241 -7.94 -1.70 -11.87
N LYS A 242 -8.38 -0.52 -12.30
CA LYS A 242 -8.76 -0.28 -13.68
C LYS A 242 -7.57 0.31 -14.41
N VAL A 243 -7.15 -0.35 -15.48
CA VAL A 243 -6.01 0.08 -16.29
C VAL A 243 -6.54 0.52 -17.65
N THR A 244 -6.11 1.69 -18.08
CA THR A 244 -6.51 2.29 -19.36
C THR A 244 -5.26 2.66 -20.14
N ALA A 245 -5.20 2.26 -21.40
CA ALA A 245 -4.13 2.61 -22.33
C ALA A 245 -4.67 3.43 -23.49
N GLU A 246 -4.07 4.60 -23.70
CA GLU A 246 -4.23 5.38 -24.92
C GLU A 246 -3.16 4.96 -25.92
N THR A 247 -3.58 4.70 -27.15
CA THR A 247 -2.72 4.18 -28.21
C THR A 247 -2.75 5.11 -29.42
N SER A 248 -1.82 4.90 -30.35
CA SER A 248 -1.81 5.58 -31.65
C SER A 248 -3.11 5.38 -32.46
N ARG A 249 -3.89 4.34 -32.17
CA ARG A 249 -5.07 3.95 -32.96
C ARG A 249 -6.39 3.96 -32.19
N GLY A 250 -6.39 4.24 -30.89
CA GLY A 250 -7.59 4.19 -30.05
C GLY A 250 -7.29 4.06 -28.56
N SER A 251 -8.33 3.86 -27.77
CA SER A 251 -8.24 3.67 -26.32
C SER A 251 -8.74 2.28 -25.93
N ILE A 252 -8.11 1.65 -24.94
CA ILE A 252 -8.51 0.33 -24.41
C ILE A 252 -8.42 0.32 -22.88
N ALA A 253 -9.40 -0.27 -22.22
CA ALA A 253 -9.46 -0.37 -20.76
C ALA A 253 -9.91 -1.75 -20.29
N GLY A 254 -9.42 -2.13 -19.12
CA GLY A 254 -9.76 -3.38 -18.46
C GLY A 254 -9.38 -3.41 -16.98
N TRP A 255 -9.61 -4.56 -16.36
CA TRP A 255 -9.43 -4.80 -14.94
C TRP A 255 -8.21 -5.69 -14.68
N TRP A 256 -7.39 -5.26 -13.73
CA TRP A 256 -6.19 -5.93 -13.25
C TRP A 256 -6.33 -6.29 -11.77
N PRO A 257 -5.86 -7.48 -11.32
CA PRO A 257 -5.05 -8.48 -12.03
C PRO A 257 -5.85 -9.54 -12.80
N GLU A 258 -7.18 -9.44 -12.86
CA GLU A 258 -8.05 -10.46 -13.48
C GLU A 258 -7.89 -10.57 -15.00
N LYS A 259 -7.23 -9.59 -15.63
CA LYS A 259 -6.98 -9.53 -17.08
C LYS A 259 -8.28 -9.56 -17.90
N HIS A 260 -9.30 -8.88 -17.41
CA HIS A 260 -10.59 -8.76 -18.08
C HIS A 260 -10.68 -7.44 -18.85
N LEU A 261 -10.84 -7.51 -20.17
CA LEU A 261 -11.11 -6.32 -20.97
C LEU A 261 -12.53 -5.83 -20.73
N GLU A 262 -12.71 -4.51 -20.68
CA GLU A 262 -14.01 -3.88 -20.47
C GLU A 262 -14.44 -3.10 -21.71
N THR A 263 -13.56 -2.25 -22.24
CA THR A 263 -13.87 -1.44 -23.41
C THR A 263 -12.66 -1.27 -24.32
N ALA A 264 -12.92 -1.07 -25.60
CA ALA A 264 -11.94 -0.52 -26.53
C ALA A 264 -12.64 0.25 -27.64
N TRP A 265 -12.07 1.37 -28.08
CA TRP A 265 -12.60 2.17 -29.18
C TRP A 265 -11.49 2.74 -30.05
N ALA A 266 -11.57 2.50 -31.35
CA ALA A 266 -10.65 3.04 -32.33
C ALA A 266 -10.87 4.55 -32.49
N LYS A 267 -9.77 5.29 -32.64
CA LYS A 267 -9.79 6.72 -32.94
C LYS A 267 -10.40 7.00 -34.31
N ASP A 268 -10.10 6.16 -35.31
CA ASP A 268 -10.82 6.15 -36.59
C ASP A 268 -11.99 5.15 -36.51
N ASN A 269 -13.18 5.71 -36.26
CA ASN A 269 -14.44 4.99 -36.14
C ASN A 269 -15.19 4.82 -37.47
N ARG A 270 -14.58 5.21 -38.61
CA ARG A 270 -15.19 5.02 -39.92
C ARG A 270 -15.09 3.56 -40.34
N GLY A 271 -16.09 3.10 -41.09
CA GLY A 271 -16.02 1.80 -41.72
C GLY A 271 -15.04 1.79 -42.89
N ASP A 272 -14.33 0.68 -43.06
CA ASP A 272 -13.40 0.48 -44.15
C ASP A 272 -14.11 -0.13 -45.35
N LYS A 273 -13.59 0.09 -46.56
CA LYS A 273 -14.03 -0.69 -47.73
C LYS A 273 -13.44 -2.09 -47.64
N GLY A 274 -14.28 -3.11 -47.80
CA GLY A 274 -13.84 -4.50 -47.82
C GLY A 274 -14.93 -5.43 -48.31
N THR A 275 -14.63 -6.72 -48.31
CA THR A 275 -15.48 -7.78 -48.87
C THR A 275 -16.02 -8.74 -47.81
N ALA A 276 -15.72 -8.51 -46.52
CA ALA A 276 -16.14 -9.39 -45.45
C ALA A 276 -17.68 -9.43 -45.34
N SER A 277 -18.20 -10.66 -45.27
CA SER A 277 -19.60 -10.93 -45.03
C SER A 277 -19.95 -10.87 -43.54
N GLN A 278 -21.24 -10.96 -43.21
CA GLN A 278 -21.70 -11.14 -41.84
C GLN A 278 -21.06 -12.37 -41.17
N LYS A 279 -20.88 -13.47 -41.92
CA LYS A 279 -20.24 -14.70 -41.44
C LYS A 279 -18.75 -14.48 -41.12
N ASP A 280 -18.06 -13.67 -41.91
CA ASP A 280 -16.66 -13.29 -41.64
C ASP A 280 -16.54 -12.43 -40.38
N ALA A 281 -17.48 -11.51 -40.15
CA ALA A 281 -17.52 -10.71 -38.93
C ALA A 281 -17.74 -11.59 -37.70
N VAL A 282 -18.68 -12.53 -37.75
CA VAL A 282 -18.87 -13.54 -36.69
C VAL A 282 -17.60 -14.33 -36.42
N ALA A 283 -16.97 -14.89 -37.46
CA ALA A 283 -15.73 -15.66 -37.29
C ALA A 283 -14.59 -14.82 -36.68
N THR A 284 -14.55 -13.52 -36.99
CA THR A 284 -13.56 -12.59 -36.44
C THR A 284 -13.86 -12.27 -34.98
N ALA A 285 -15.12 -12.00 -34.64
CA ALA A 285 -15.57 -11.83 -33.27
C ALA A 285 -15.25 -13.08 -32.44
N ASP A 286 -15.59 -14.28 -32.93
CA ASP A 286 -15.36 -15.55 -32.23
C ASP A 286 -13.87 -15.82 -31.94
N ARG A 287 -12.97 -15.48 -32.88
CA ARG A 287 -11.52 -15.59 -32.64
C ARG A 287 -11.07 -14.63 -31.55
N PHE A 288 -11.60 -13.41 -31.54
CA PHE A 288 -11.29 -12.41 -30.54
C PHE A 288 -11.81 -12.81 -29.16
N THR A 289 -13.06 -13.28 -29.07
CA THR A 289 -13.68 -13.70 -27.80
C THR A 289 -13.02 -14.91 -27.19
N ARG A 290 -12.65 -15.93 -27.97
CA ARG A 290 -11.91 -17.10 -27.46
C ARG A 290 -10.59 -16.73 -26.77
N LYS A 291 -9.92 -15.68 -27.25
CA LYS A 291 -8.63 -15.25 -26.71
C LYS A 291 -8.80 -14.33 -25.49
N TRP A 292 -9.69 -13.34 -25.59
CA TRP A 292 -9.76 -12.24 -24.62
C TRP A 292 -10.93 -12.32 -23.64
N PHE A 293 -11.89 -13.22 -23.90
CA PHE A 293 -13.08 -13.44 -23.08
C PHE A 293 -13.30 -14.95 -22.84
N PRO A 294 -12.27 -15.71 -22.41
CA PRO A 294 -12.37 -17.16 -22.28
C PRO A 294 -13.48 -17.54 -21.29
N GLY A 295 -14.40 -18.42 -21.70
CA GLY A 295 -15.55 -18.86 -20.89
C GLY A 295 -16.62 -17.80 -20.63
N SER A 296 -16.31 -16.51 -20.81
CA SER A 296 -17.23 -15.41 -20.55
C SER A 296 -18.44 -15.44 -21.45
N VAL A 297 -18.28 -15.86 -22.71
CA VAL A 297 -19.36 -15.89 -23.70
C VAL A 297 -20.05 -17.26 -23.83
N ASP A 298 -19.65 -18.26 -23.04
CA ASP A 298 -20.24 -19.60 -23.13
C ASP A 298 -21.73 -19.55 -22.77
N GLY A 299 -22.55 -20.30 -23.51
CA GLY A 299 -24.01 -20.30 -23.36
C GLY A 299 -24.71 -19.01 -23.81
N SER A 300 -24.01 -18.10 -24.49
CA SER A 300 -24.61 -16.85 -24.98
C SER A 300 -25.29 -17.04 -26.32
N THR A 301 -26.44 -16.38 -26.49
CA THR A 301 -27.06 -16.19 -27.79
C THR A 301 -26.30 -15.11 -28.55
N GLN A 302 -25.78 -15.48 -29.72
CA GLN A 302 -25.11 -14.55 -30.64
C GLN A 302 -26.11 -13.94 -31.62
N LYS A 303 -26.08 -12.62 -31.81
CA LYS A 303 -26.83 -11.91 -32.85
C LYS A 303 -25.89 -10.97 -33.61
N VAL A 304 -26.26 -10.63 -34.84
CA VAL A 304 -25.49 -9.67 -35.64
C VAL A 304 -26.41 -8.61 -36.19
N ARG A 305 -26.01 -7.34 -36.03
CA ARG A 305 -26.69 -6.18 -36.58
C ARG A 305 -25.79 -5.50 -37.60
N VAL A 306 -26.34 -5.17 -38.77
CA VAL A 306 -25.64 -4.37 -39.78
C VAL A 306 -25.72 -2.90 -39.37
N LEU A 307 -24.61 -2.19 -39.43
CA LEU A 307 -24.49 -0.76 -39.16
C LEU A 307 -24.14 -0.02 -40.46
N GLY A 308 -25.03 0.84 -40.92
CA GLY A 308 -24.87 1.59 -42.17
C GLY A 308 -25.10 0.76 -43.43
N GLU A 309 -24.83 1.37 -44.58
CA GLU A 309 -25.08 0.81 -45.91
C GLU A 309 -23.84 0.92 -46.82
N GLY A 310 -23.85 0.18 -47.93
CA GLY A 310 -22.78 0.24 -48.93
C GLY A 310 -21.47 -0.45 -48.52
N PRO A 311 -20.35 -0.13 -49.20
CA PRO A 311 -19.09 -0.86 -49.06
C PRO A 311 -18.36 -0.63 -47.73
N THR A 312 -18.72 0.44 -47.00
CA THR A 312 -18.13 0.83 -45.71
C THR A 312 -19.02 0.48 -44.51
N ARG A 313 -20.05 -0.35 -44.70
CA ARG A 313 -20.89 -0.82 -43.58
C ARG A 313 -20.04 -1.59 -42.55
N ALA A 314 -20.53 -1.67 -41.32
CA ALA A 314 -19.94 -2.47 -40.26
C ALA A 314 -20.95 -3.49 -39.72
N TYR A 315 -20.46 -4.47 -38.96
CA TYR A 315 -21.25 -5.49 -38.32
C TYR A 315 -21.02 -5.44 -36.82
N MET A 316 -22.11 -5.32 -36.06
CA MET A 316 -22.07 -5.42 -34.60
C MET A 316 -22.49 -6.83 -34.20
N VAL A 317 -21.54 -7.60 -33.69
CA VAL A 317 -21.77 -8.95 -33.15
C VAL A 317 -22.02 -8.82 -31.65
N THR A 318 -23.19 -9.26 -31.20
CA THR A 318 -23.62 -9.17 -29.81
C THR A 318 -23.72 -10.55 -29.17
N TYR A 319 -23.25 -10.67 -27.94
CA TYR A 319 -23.35 -11.86 -27.11
C TYR A 319 -24.17 -11.51 -25.87
N ARG A 320 -25.25 -12.24 -25.65
CA ARG A 320 -26.13 -12.07 -24.49
C ARG A 320 -26.44 -13.43 -23.91
N ARG A 321 -26.32 -13.57 -22.60
CA ARG A 321 -26.69 -14.80 -21.91
C ARG A 321 -28.09 -14.67 -21.32
N TYR A 322 -28.90 -15.70 -21.49
CA TYR A 322 -30.23 -15.79 -20.92
C TYR A 322 -30.33 -17.04 -20.07
N LYS A 323 -30.98 -16.92 -18.91
CA LYS A 323 -31.33 -18.05 -18.05
C LYS A 323 -32.78 -17.91 -17.66
N ASP A 324 -33.59 -18.91 -17.99
CA ASP A 324 -35.04 -18.92 -17.76
C ASP A 324 -35.74 -17.65 -18.30
N GLY A 325 -35.32 -17.18 -19.47
CA GLY A 325 -35.84 -15.97 -20.12
C GLY A 325 -35.31 -14.65 -19.58
N VAL A 326 -34.60 -14.64 -18.44
CA VAL A 326 -33.99 -13.45 -17.84
C VAL A 326 -32.66 -13.14 -18.53
N LEU A 327 -32.46 -11.90 -18.98
CA LEU A 327 -31.19 -11.42 -19.50
C LEU A 327 -30.17 -11.29 -18.36
N MET A 328 -29.11 -12.11 -18.40
CA MET A 328 -28.05 -12.10 -17.39
C MET A 328 -27.15 -10.85 -17.53
N PRO A 329 -26.34 -10.53 -16.50
CA PRO A 329 -25.49 -9.34 -16.52
C PRO A 329 -24.37 -9.39 -17.56
N MET A 330 -23.99 -10.59 -18.02
CA MET A 330 -22.96 -10.78 -19.02
C MET A 330 -23.39 -10.18 -20.38
N ARG A 331 -22.61 -9.24 -20.91
CA ARG A 331 -22.86 -8.59 -22.20
C ARG A 331 -21.54 -8.38 -22.92
N LEU A 332 -21.53 -8.62 -24.22
CA LEU A 332 -20.41 -8.24 -25.08
C LEU A 332 -20.92 -7.80 -26.44
N ASP A 333 -20.49 -6.62 -26.88
CA ASP A 333 -20.75 -6.09 -28.21
C ASP A 333 -19.43 -5.79 -28.90
N ILE A 334 -19.22 -6.31 -30.11
CA ILE A 334 -18.01 -6.08 -30.90
C ILE A 334 -18.42 -5.53 -32.27
N THR A 335 -17.85 -4.39 -32.67
CA THR A 335 -18.09 -3.79 -33.98
C THR A 335 -16.93 -4.07 -34.92
N ILE A 336 -17.22 -4.62 -36.10
CA ILE A 336 -16.24 -5.11 -37.07
C ILE A 336 -16.55 -4.53 -38.46
N THR A 337 -15.54 -3.97 -39.13
CA THR A 337 -15.69 -3.43 -40.50
C THR A 337 -15.71 -4.53 -41.56
N THR A 338 -16.10 -4.19 -42.79
CA THR A 338 -16.00 -5.12 -43.94
C THR A 338 -14.55 -5.46 -44.31
N ALA A 339 -13.54 -4.78 -43.74
CA ALA A 339 -12.13 -5.15 -43.83
C ALA A 339 -11.65 -6.05 -42.66
N LYS A 340 -12.56 -6.55 -41.83
CA LYS A 340 -12.28 -7.39 -40.64
C LYS A 340 -11.51 -6.66 -39.53
N ARG A 341 -11.49 -5.33 -39.53
CA ARG A 341 -10.93 -4.51 -38.44
C ARG A 341 -11.95 -4.37 -37.32
N ILE A 342 -11.51 -4.49 -36.06
CA ILE A 342 -12.35 -4.21 -34.89
C ILE A 342 -12.35 -2.69 -34.65
N LEU A 343 -13.52 -2.07 -34.71
CA LEU A 343 -13.70 -0.65 -34.36
C LEU A 343 -13.75 -0.43 -32.85
N GLY A 344 -14.25 -1.42 -32.13
CA GLY A 344 -14.35 -1.36 -30.69
C GLY A 344 -15.27 -2.41 -30.11
N PHE A 345 -15.27 -2.49 -28.79
CA PHE A 345 -16.15 -3.36 -28.04
C PHE A 345 -16.53 -2.75 -26.68
N ASN A 346 -17.64 -3.24 -26.14
CA ASN A 346 -18.04 -3.03 -24.76
C ASN A 346 -18.37 -4.38 -24.13
N ALA A 347 -17.78 -4.67 -22.99
CA ALA A 347 -17.86 -5.94 -22.30
C ALA A 347 -18.21 -5.77 -20.83
N ARG A 348 -19.12 -6.64 -20.38
CA ARG A 348 -19.44 -6.89 -18.98
C ARG A 348 -19.32 -8.39 -18.76
N THR A 349 -18.28 -8.83 -18.07
CA THR A 349 -17.92 -10.26 -17.90
C THR A 349 -18.35 -10.82 -16.54
N LEU A 350 -19.46 -10.34 -16.00
CA LEU A 350 -19.97 -10.82 -14.71
C LEU A 350 -20.54 -12.23 -14.84
N ALA A 351 -20.20 -13.08 -13.87
CA ALA A 351 -20.79 -14.40 -13.72
C ALA A 351 -22.31 -14.30 -13.44
N ASP A 352 -23.04 -15.35 -13.80
CA ASP A 352 -24.48 -15.39 -13.63
C ASP A 352 -24.84 -15.43 -12.14
N PRO A 353 -25.54 -14.41 -11.61
CA PRO A 353 -25.95 -14.41 -10.23
C PRO A 353 -27.05 -15.44 -9.99
N LYS A 354 -27.16 -15.91 -8.74
CA LYS A 354 -28.37 -16.63 -8.31
C LYS A 354 -29.51 -15.62 -8.16
N LEU A 355 -30.60 -15.87 -8.85
CA LEU A 355 -31.79 -15.02 -8.83
C LEU A 355 -32.96 -15.74 -8.17
N PRO A 356 -33.85 -15.03 -7.45
CA PRO A 356 -35.17 -15.52 -7.12
C PRO A 356 -35.96 -15.95 -8.38
N SER A 357 -36.91 -16.85 -8.21
CA SER A 357 -37.82 -17.27 -9.29
C SER A 357 -38.70 -16.11 -9.74
N VAL A 358 -38.92 -16.03 -11.05
CA VAL A 358 -39.85 -15.05 -11.66
C VAL A 358 -41.28 -15.54 -11.41
N THR A 359 -42.07 -14.72 -10.73
CA THR A 359 -43.49 -15.01 -10.40
C THR A 359 -44.44 -14.06 -11.14
N VAL A 360 -43.96 -12.89 -11.53
CA VAL A 360 -44.70 -11.88 -12.28
C VAL A 360 -44.41 -12.04 -13.76
N ASN A 361 -45.44 -12.33 -14.54
CA ASN A 361 -45.35 -12.42 -16.00
C ASN A 361 -45.32 -11.02 -16.66
N GLU A 362 -45.07 -11.00 -17.97
CA GLU A 362 -44.95 -9.74 -18.72
C GLU A 362 -46.24 -8.91 -18.70
N GLU A 363 -47.39 -9.56 -18.89
CA GLU A 363 -48.71 -8.90 -18.90
C GLU A 363 -48.96 -8.15 -17.59
N ARG A 364 -48.74 -8.82 -16.46
CA ARG A 364 -48.91 -8.21 -15.14
C ARG A 364 -47.90 -7.08 -14.90
N ALA A 365 -46.67 -7.21 -15.39
CA ALA A 365 -45.69 -6.13 -15.29
C ALA A 365 -46.12 -4.89 -16.11
N ARG A 366 -46.70 -5.09 -17.29
CA ARG A 366 -47.25 -3.99 -18.11
C ARG A 366 -48.43 -3.30 -17.42
N GLU A 367 -49.34 -4.06 -16.83
CA GLU A 367 -50.46 -3.51 -16.04
C GLU A 367 -49.94 -2.64 -14.88
N LEU A 368 -49.01 -3.16 -14.07
CA LEU A 368 -48.43 -2.43 -12.95
C LEU A 368 -47.70 -1.14 -13.39
N ALA A 369 -47.05 -1.16 -14.55
CA ALA A 369 -46.41 0.04 -15.12
C ALA A 369 -47.44 1.05 -15.64
N HIS A 370 -48.53 0.58 -16.25
CA HIS A 370 -49.63 1.41 -16.69
C HIS A 370 -50.31 2.08 -15.48
N ASP A 371 -50.67 1.31 -14.45
CA ASP A 371 -51.32 1.81 -13.23
C ASP A 371 -50.45 2.88 -12.54
N ALA A 372 -49.13 2.71 -12.57
CA ALA A 372 -48.19 3.64 -11.96
C ALA A 372 -47.99 4.95 -12.74
N THR A 373 -48.28 4.98 -14.04
CA THR A 373 -47.94 6.12 -14.93
C THR A 373 -49.14 6.72 -15.67
N GLY A 374 -50.23 5.98 -15.81
CA GLY A 374 -51.36 6.28 -16.68
C GLY A 374 -51.04 6.22 -18.18
N LYS A 375 -49.86 5.73 -18.58
CA LYS A 375 -49.37 5.75 -19.96
C LYS A 375 -49.37 4.35 -20.59
N ALA A 376 -49.50 4.28 -21.91
CA ALA A 376 -49.35 3.03 -22.64
C ALA A 376 -47.93 2.47 -22.49
N THR A 377 -47.81 1.15 -22.44
CA THR A 377 -46.52 0.46 -22.37
C THR A 377 -46.04 0.06 -23.76
N GLU A 378 -44.81 0.43 -24.10
CA GLU A 378 -44.26 0.30 -25.46
C GLU A 378 -43.27 -0.86 -25.57
N SER A 379 -42.54 -1.15 -24.51
CA SER A 379 -41.52 -2.20 -24.51
C SER A 379 -41.35 -2.83 -23.13
N THR A 380 -40.85 -4.06 -23.12
CA THR A 380 -40.60 -4.86 -21.93
C THR A 380 -39.27 -5.60 -22.09
N LEU A 381 -38.48 -5.63 -21.02
CA LEU A 381 -37.25 -6.40 -20.96
C LEU A 381 -37.08 -7.00 -19.56
N LEU A 382 -36.98 -8.33 -19.50
CA LEU A 382 -36.65 -9.04 -18.26
C LEU A 382 -35.13 -9.18 -18.14
N LEU A 383 -34.55 -8.59 -17.09
CA LEU A 383 -33.10 -8.62 -16.87
C LEU A 383 -32.70 -8.79 -15.40
N ALA A 384 -31.48 -9.25 -15.18
CA ALA A 384 -30.87 -9.27 -13.85
C ALA A 384 -30.28 -7.88 -13.52
N GLN A 385 -30.71 -7.28 -12.42
CA GLN A 385 -30.20 -6.00 -11.94
C GLN A 385 -29.86 -6.07 -10.45
N GLN A 386 -28.81 -5.36 -10.04
CA GLN A 386 -28.45 -5.24 -8.63
C GLN A 386 -29.22 -4.09 -8.01
N ILE A 387 -30.04 -4.38 -7.00
CA ILE A 387 -30.90 -3.45 -6.27
C ILE A 387 -30.54 -3.54 -4.79
N ALA A 388 -30.13 -2.41 -4.18
CA ALA A 388 -29.69 -2.36 -2.79
C ALA A 388 -28.65 -3.45 -2.42
N GLY A 389 -27.70 -3.70 -3.32
CA GLY A 389 -26.64 -4.71 -3.14
C GLY A 389 -27.04 -6.15 -3.51
N ALA A 390 -28.32 -6.47 -3.71
CA ALA A 390 -28.80 -7.80 -4.05
C ALA A 390 -29.20 -7.93 -5.53
N TRP A 391 -28.88 -9.07 -6.16
CA TRP A 391 -29.32 -9.36 -7.52
C TRP A 391 -30.79 -9.78 -7.57
N ARG A 392 -31.57 -9.13 -8.44
CA ARG A 392 -33.00 -9.39 -8.64
C ARG A 392 -33.32 -9.52 -10.14
N PRO A 393 -34.24 -10.41 -10.52
CA PRO A 393 -34.85 -10.35 -11.85
C PRO A 393 -35.84 -9.18 -11.85
N VAL A 394 -35.75 -8.31 -12.85
CA VAL A 394 -36.61 -7.13 -12.96
C VAL A 394 -37.17 -7.01 -14.36
N TRP A 395 -38.43 -6.59 -14.43
CA TRP A 395 -39.05 -6.10 -15.64
C TRP A 395 -38.72 -4.61 -15.79
N LEU A 396 -38.05 -4.26 -16.87
CA LEU A 396 -37.92 -2.89 -17.34
C LEU A 396 -39.03 -2.66 -18.37
N VAL A 397 -40.00 -1.82 -18.02
CA VAL A 397 -41.18 -1.55 -18.85
C VAL A 397 -41.15 -0.09 -19.29
N GLY A 398 -41.00 0.16 -20.59
CA GLY A 398 -41.06 1.51 -21.15
C GLY A 398 -42.50 2.00 -21.19
N ALA A 399 -42.79 3.12 -20.53
CA ALA A 399 -44.11 3.75 -20.45
C ALA A 399 -44.02 5.25 -20.79
N GLY A 400 -44.29 5.59 -22.05
CA GLY A 400 -44.04 6.93 -22.60
C GLY A 400 -42.55 7.29 -22.57
N SER A 401 -42.18 8.33 -21.82
CA SER A 401 -40.80 8.83 -21.75
C SER A 401 -39.99 8.31 -20.55
N GLN A 402 -40.50 7.31 -19.82
CA GLN A 402 -39.87 6.78 -18.62
C GLN A 402 -39.88 5.25 -18.62
N ASP A 403 -38.82 4.66 -18.10
CA ASP A 403 -38.77 3.22 -17.83
C ASP A 403 -39.18 2.95 -16.38
N ILE A 404 -40.15 2.05 -16.20
CA ILE A 404 -40.61 1.59 -14.89
C ILE A 404 -39.94 0.24 -14.59
N VAL A 405 -39.28 0.16 -13.44
CA VAL A 405 -38.61 -1.05 -12.96
C VAL A 405 -39.52 -1.77 -11.97
N ILE A 406 -39.84 -3.03 -12.22
CA ILE A 406 -40.68 -3.87 -11.37
C ILE A 406 -39.89 -5.12 -11.01
N ASP A 407 -39.82 -5.46 -9.72
CA ASP A 407 -39.24 -6.72 -9.28
C ASP A 407 -40.09 -7.89 -9.78
N ALA A 408 -39.50 -8.75 -10.61
CA ALA A 408 -40.22 -9.84 -11.27
C ALA A 408 -40.55 -11.01 -10.33
N SER A 409 -40.01 -11.00 -9.09
CA SER A 409 -40.29 -12.00 -8.04
C SER A 409 -41.36 -11.56 -7.05
N THR A 410 -41.63 -10.25 -6.92
CA THR A 410 -42.59 -9.72 -5.94
C THR A 410 -43.68 -8.83 -6.54
N GLY A 411 -43.48 -8.30 -7.75
CA GLY A 411 -44.36 -7.30 -8.37
C GLY A 411 -44.23 -5.91 -7.78
N GLN A 412 -43.29 -5.68 -6.86
CA GLN A 412 -43.06 -4.36 -6.29
C GLN A 412 -42.33 -3.46 -7.28
N ARG A 413 -42.82 -2.23 -7.41
CA ARG A 413 -42.12 -1.18 -8.17
C ARG A 413 -40.85 -0.79 -7.42
N ILE A 414 -39.74 -0.82 -8.13
CA ILE A 414 -38.46 -0.34 -7.63
C ILE A 414 -38.32 1.14 -8.01
N VAL A 415 -38.38 2.00 -7.01
CA VAL A 415 -38.10 3.44 -7.18
C VAL A 415 -36.61 3.62 -6.95
N SER A 416 -35.84 3.78 -8.02
CA SER A 416 -34.41 4.06 -7.91
C SER A 416 -34.20 5.44 -7.25
N SER A 417 -33.59 5.48 -6.06
CA SER A 417 -32.70 6.60 -5.73
C SER A 417 -31.53 6.56 -6.72
N SER A 418 -31.12 7.72 -7.23
CA SER A 418 -30.14 7.89 -8.32
C SER A 418 -28.96 6.89 -8.27
N PRO A 419 -28.43 6.47 -9.44
CA PRO A 419 -27.27 5.59 -9.48
C PRO A 419 -26.07 6.33 -8.86
N SER A 420 -25.62 5.86 -7.69
CA SER A 420 -24.29 6.15 -7.17
C SER A 420 -23.27 5.71 -8.23
N GLY A 421 -22.46 6.66 -8.66
CA GLY A 421 -21.66 6.62 -9.87
C GLY A 421 -20.64 5.48 -9.98
N THR A 422 -20.33 5.26 -11.26
CA THR A 422 -19.16 4.63 -11.90
C THR A 422 -17.84 4.66 -11.16
#